data_AF-A0A1I1HYW4-F1
#
_entry.id   AF-A0A1I1HYW4-F1
#
_cell.length_a   1.000
_cell.length_b   1.000
_cell.length_c   1.000
_cell.angle_alpha   90.00
_cell.angle_beta   90.00
_cell.angle_gamma   90.00
#
_symmetry.space_group_name_H-M   'P 1'
#
loop_
_entity.id
_entity.type
_entity.pdbx_description
1 polymer ?
#
loop_
_entity_poly.entity_id
_entity_poly.type
_entity_poly.pdbx_seq_one_letter_code
_entity_poly.pdbx_strand_id
1 'polypeptide(L)'
;MAQITLVKSWCYEIILVSLRAVAEGRKPFAQHQEPVAARQVWAATGQVRLMKTCQEGFAKLNLHCAQVLVTKEYFRDRLHYLNMQQCFNAFSKQNIAPIVNENDVIAVTELMFTDNDELAGLVTAMTDAVLILANVDGIYNAPTSSLTHS
;
A
#
# COMPACT_ATOMS: atom_id res chain seq x y z
N MET A 1 -2.86 -13.76 5.33
CA MET A 1 -3.16 -12.86 6.47
C MET A 1 -2.31 -13.23 7.67
N ALA A 2 -1.75 -14.44 7.69
CA ALA A 2 -0.84 -14.93 8.72
C ALA A 2 0.29 -13.96 9.11
N GLN A 3 0.97 -13.31 8.16
CA GLN A 3 2.03 -12.33 8.49
C GLN A 3 1.50 -11.11 9.26
N ILE A 4 0.36 -10.54 8.85
CA ILE A 4 -0.28 -9.39 9.54
C ILE A 4 -0.68 -9.80 10.96
N THR A 5 -1.27 -10.99 11.11
CA THR A 5 -1.67 -11.52 12.43
C THR A 5 -0.45 -11.76 13.34
N LEU A 6 0.65 -12.29 12.80
CA LEU A 6 1.89 -12.54 13.54
C LEU A 6 2.55 -11.23 13.99
N VAL A 7 2.67 -10.24 13.12
CA VAL A 7 3.29 -8.95 13.48
C VAL A 7 2.44 -8.20 14.50
N LYS A 8 1.11 -8.26 14.39
CA LYS A 8 0.20 -7.68 15.40
C LYS A 8 0.26 -8.40 16.75
N SER A 9 0.51 -9.71 16.79
CA SER A 9 0.65 -10.42 18.08
C SER A 9 1.91 -10.00 18.85
N TRP A 10 2.86 -9.37 18.17
CA TRP A 10 4.03 -8.74 18.78
C TRP A 10 3.83 -7.24 19.10
N CYS A 11 2.58 -6.75 19.02
CA CYS A 11 2.19 -5.36 19.29
C CYS A 11 2.84 -4.32 18.36
N TYR A 12 3.30 -4.71 17.17
CA TYR A 12 3.83 -3.76 16.20
C TYR A 12 2.71 -3.09 15.38
N GLU A 13 2.98 -1.84 15.01
CA GLU A 13 2.20 -1.12 14.00
C GLU A 13 2.48 -1.70 12.62
N ILE A 14 1.44 -1.77 11.79
CA ILE A 14 1.52 -2.32 10.44
C ILE A 14 1.15 -1.25 9.45
N ILE A 15 2.05 -0.99 8.51
CA ILE A 15 1.78 -0.19 7.32
C ILE A 15 1.85 -1.12 6.11
N LEU A 16 0.78 -1.14 5.31
CA LEU A 16 0.74 -1.90 4.06
C LEU A 16 1.19 -0.99 2.91
N VAL A 17 2.15 -1.43 2.09
CA VAL A 17 2.54 -0.75 0.84
C VAL A 17 2.18 -1.64 -0.35
N SER A 18 1.48 -1.09 -1.34
CA SER A 18 0.99 -1.80 -2.53
C SER A 18 1.14 -0.94 -3.78
N LEU A 19 1.40 -1.56 -4.94
CA LEU A 19 1.40 -0.91 -6.28
C LEU A 19 0.35 -1.51 -7.24
N ARG A 20 -0.60 -2.32 -6.74
CA ARG A 20 -1.50 -3.11 -7.60
C ARG A 20 -2.72 -2.37 -8.13
N ALA A 21 -2.94 -1.10 -7.75
CA ALA A 21 -4.09 -0.35 -8.22
C ALA A 21 -4.19 -0.34 -9.76
N VAL A 22 -3.09 -0.08 -10.47
CA VAL A 22 -3.05 -0.13 -11.94
C VAL A 22 -3.40 -1.53 -12.47
N ALA A 23 -2.83 -2.60 -11.90
CA ALA A 23 -3.06 -3.97 -12.36
C ALA A 23 -4.53 -4.42 -12.16
N GLU A 24 -5.13 -4.07 -11.02
CA GLU A 24 -6.52 -4.41 -10.69
C GLU A 24 -7.54 -3.66 -11.57
N GLY A 25 -7.20 -2.46 -12.04
CA GLY A 25 -8.05 -1.65 -12.93
C GLY A 25 -7.81 -1.85 -14.42
N ARG A 26 -6.78 -2.58 -14.83
CA ARG A 26 -6.45 -2.81 -16.25
C ARG A 26 -7.44 -3.73 -16.99
N LYS A 27 -8.00 -4.74 -16.30
CA LYS A 27 -8.91 -5.74 -16.89
C LYS A 27 -10.23 -5.17 -17.47
N PRO A 28 -10.88 -4.16 -16.87
CA PRO A 28 -12.16 -3.64 -17.37
C PRO A 28 -12.13 -2.58 -18.48
N PHE A 29 -11.00 -1.96 -18.84
CA PHE A 29 -10.99 -0.80 -19.77
C PHE A 29 -10.06 -0.99 -20.97
N ALA A 30 -10.55 -0.64 -22.16
CA ALA A 30 -9.83 -0.79 -23.43
C ALA A 30 -8.67 0.22 -23.59
N GLN A 31 -7.59 -0.20 -24.27
CA GLN A 31 -6.32 0.52 -24.45
C GLN A 31 -6.36 1.70 -25.46
N HIS A 32 -7.51 2.32 -25.72
CA HIS A 32 -7.63 3.38 -26.74
C HIS A 32 -7.21 4.77 -26.24
N GLN A 33 -6.41 4.85 -25.18
CA GLN A 33 -5.97 6.11 -24.56
C GLN A 33 -4.44 6.20 -24.55
N GLU A 34 -3.92 7.43 -24.53
CA GLU A 34 -2.50 7.70 -24.29
C GLU A 34 -2.01 6.97 -23.01
N PRO A 35 -0.76 6.47 -22.98
CA PRO A 35 -0.28 5.58 -21.91
C PRO A 35 -0.50 6.10 -20.48
N VAL A 36 -0.25 7.39 -20.25
CA VAL A 36 -0.44 8.04 -18.94
C VAL A 36 -1.92 8.08 -18.55
N ALA A 37 -2.81 8.47 -19.47
CA ALA A 37 -4.25 8.54 -19.21
C ALA A 37 -4.83 7.14 -18.92
N ALA A 38 -4.42 6.14 -19.71
CA ALA A 38 -4.81 4.75 -19.47
C ALA A 38 -4.37 4.28 -18.07
N ARG A 39 -3.13 4.57 -17.67
CA ARG A 39 -2.61 4.24 -16.33
C ARG A 39 -3.39 4.93 -15.23
N GLN A 40 -3.69 6.22 -15.36
CA GLN A 40 -4.49 6.98 -14.39
C GLN A 40 -5.88 6.36 -14.19
N VAL A 41 -6.56 5.99 -15.28
CA VAL A 41 -7.89 5.33 -15.24
C VAL A 41 -7.80 3.98 -14.54
N TRP A 42 -6.80 3.17 -14.90
CA TRP A 42 -6.59 1.87 -14.27
C TRP A 42 -6.26 2.00 -12.79
N ALA A 43 -5.37 2.92 -12.40
CA ALA A 43 -5.06 3.17 -11.01
C ALA A 43 -6.28 3.63 -10.20
N ALA A 44 -7.04 4.61 -10.72
CA ALA A 44 -8.21 5.14 -10.03
C ALA A 44 -9.24 4.05 -9.74
N THR A 45 -9.52 3.20 -10.73
CA THR A 45 -10.54 2.17 -10.63
C THR A 45 -10.08 0.95 -9.85
N GLY A 46 -8.81 0.55 -9.99
CA GLY A 46 -8.25 -0.56 -9.23
C GLY A 46 -7.92 -0.20 -7.78
N GLN A 47 -7.65 1.07 -7.44
CA GLN A 47 -7.49 1.52 -6.05
C GLN A 47 -8.76 1.25 -5.23
N VAL A 48 -9.95 1.48 -5.80
CA VAL A 48 -11.22 1.18 -5.13
C VAL A 48 -11.34 -0.32 -4.83
N ARG A 49 -10.96 -1.17 -5.78
CA ARG A 49 -10.99 -2.64 -5.61
C ARG A 49 -9.99 -3.11 -4.57
N LEU A 50 -8.76 -2.59 -4.62
CA LEU A 50 -7.70 -2.86 -3.65
C LEU A 50 -8.15 -2.53 -2.23
N MET A 51 -8.74 -1.35 -2.02
CA MET A 51 -9.23 -0.93 -0.71
C MET A 51 -10.36 -1.84 -0.20
N LYS A 52 -11.29 -2.24 -1.08
CA LYS A 52 -12.34 -3.20 -0.71
C LYS A 52 -11.75 -4.53 -0.23
N THR A 53 -10.81 -5.11 -0.98
CA THR A 53 -10.15 -6.37 -0.60
C THR A 53 -9.39 -6.25 0.70
N CYS A 54 -8.68 -5.14 0.91
CA CYS A 54 -7.96 -4.91 2.16
C CYS A 54 -8.93 -4.74 3.33
N GLN A 55 -10.01 -3.97 3.18
CA GLN A 55 -11.03 -3.79 4.20
C GLN A 55 -11.66 -5.12 4.62
N GLU A 56 -12.07 -5.95 3.66
CA GLU A 56 -12.60 -7.31 3.93
C GLU A 56 -11.58 -8.19 4.64
N GLY A 57 -10.30 -8.04 4.31
CA GLY A 57 -9.21 -8.76 4.93
C GLY A 57 -8.95 -8.33 6.38
N PHE A 58 -8.81 -7.03 6.65
CA PHE A 58 -8.57 -6.47 7.98
C PHE A 58 -9.78 -6.64 8.91
N ALA A 59 -11.00 -6.61 8.37
CA ALA A 59 -12.22 -6.88 9.14
C ALA A 59 -12.20 -8.28 9.77
N LYS A 60 -11.64 -9.30 9.11
CA LYS A 60 -11.47 -10.66 9.66
C LYS A 60 -10.53 -10.69 10.87
N LEU A 61 -9.72 -9.64 11.07
CA LEU A 61 -8.79 -9.47 12.18
C LEU A 61 -9.31 -8.46 13.22
N ASN A 62 -10.56 -7.99 13.10
CA ASN A 62 -11.12 -6.89 13.91
C ASN A 62 -10.27 -5.61 13.85
N LEU A 63 -9.68 -5.32 12.70
CA LEU A 63 -8.87 -4.12 12.46
C LEU A 63 -9.56 -3.22 11.44
N HIS A 64 -9.46 -1.91 11.67
CA HIS A 64 -9.80 -0.90 10.67
C HIS A 64 -8.57 -0.61 9.80
N CYS A 65 -8.80 -0.28 8.53
CA CYS A 65 -7.75 0.21 7.64
C CYS A 65 -8.07 1.61 7.11
N ALA A 66 -7.03 2.39 6.79
CA ALA A 66 -7.16 3.72 6.21
C ALA A 66 -6.38 3.82 4.90
N GLN A 67 -6.93 4.53 3.92
CA GLN A 67 -6.24 4.79 2.66
C GLN A 67 -5.29 5.96 2.81
N VAL A 68 -4.07 5.82 2.29
CA VAL A 68 -3.09 6.88 2.17
C VAL A 68 -2.55 6.89 0.74
N LEU A 69 -2.73 8.00 0.02
CA LEU A 69 -2.19 8.19 -1.32
C LEU A 69 -1.09 9.24 -1.27
N VAL A 70 0.08 8.94 -1.84
CA VAL A 70 1.25 9.81 -1.78
C VAL A 70 1.87 10.03 -3.15
N THR A 71 2.61 11.13 -3.28
CA THR A 71 3.54 11.33 -4.40
C THR A 71 4.95 11.52 -3.86
N LYS A 72 5.94 11.22 -4.67
CA LYS A 72 7.37 11.26 -4.27
C LYS A 72 7.81 12.65 -3.83
N GLU A 73 7.24 13.69 -4.42
CA GLU A 73 7.52 15.09 -4.11
C GLU A 73 7.15 15.43 -2.67
N TYR A 74 6.08 14.85 -2.13
CA TYR A 74 5.62 15.13 -0.76
C TYR A 74 6.57 14.62 0.33
N PHE A 75 7.44 13.66 0.00
CA PHE A 75 8.50 13.23 0.92
C PHE A 75 9.69 14.19 0.97
N ARG A 76 9.84 15.04 -0.05
CA ARG A 76 10.92 16.05 -0.13
C ARG A 76 10.51 17.39 0.46
N ASP A 77 9.22 17.69 0.48
CA ASP A 77 8.70 18.89 1.13
C ASP A 77 8.48 18.67 2.63
N ARG A 78 9.13 19.52 3.45
CA ARG A 78 9.09 19.38 4.92
C ARG A 78 7.69 19.52 5.49
N LEU A 79 6.87 20.41 4.94
CA LEU A 79 5.52 20.65 5.45
C LEU A 79 4.64 19.42 5.21
N HIS A 80 4.61 18.91 3.97
CA HIS A 80 3.86 17.70 3.64
C HIS A 80 4.38 16.48 4.40
N TYR A 81 5.70 16.32 4.53
CA TYR A 81 6.32 15.24 5.30
C TYR A 81 5.83 15.22 6.75
N LEU A 82 5.93 16.34 7.46
CA LEU A 82 5.51 16.43 8.87
C LEU A 82 4.00 16.22 9.04
N ASN A 83 3.20 16.72 8.09
CA ASN A 83 1.76 16.49 8.09
C ASN A 83 1.40 15.00 7.90
N MET A 84 2.06 14.32 6.96
CA MET A 84 1.89 12.88 6.77
C MET A 84 2.32 12.10 8.02
N GLN A 85 3.49 12.41 8.60
CA GLN A 85 3.97 11.77 9.83
C GLN A 85 2.97 11.91 10.99
N GLN A 86 2.38 13.09 11.18
CA GLN A 86 1.34 13.29 12.19
C GLN A 86 0.11 12.42 11.94
N CYS A 87 -0.29 12.25 10.67
CA CYS A 87 -1.40 11.38 10.30
C CYS A 87 -1.11 9.89 10.62
N PHE A 88 0.09 9.40 10.27
CA PHE A 88 0.53 8.04 10.62
C PHE A 88 0.51 7.81 12.14
N ASN A 89 1.03 8.77 12.92
CA ASN A 89 0.97 8.72 14.38
C ASN A 89 -0.46 8.71 14.93
N ALA A 90 -1.42 9.34 14.24
CA ALA A 90 -2.82 9.32 14.64
C ALA A 90 -3.49 7.97 14.32
N PHE A 91 -3.13 7.31 13.21
CA PHE A 91 -3.60 5.95 12.90
C PHE A 91 -3.10 4.94 13.94
N SER A 92 -1.82 5.02 14.30
CA SER A 92 -1.20 4.23 15.37
C SER A 92 -2.03 4.26 16.67
N LYS A 93 -2.28 5.46 17.19
CA LYS A 93 -3.02 5.68 18.45
C LYS A 93 -4.45 5.13 18.42
N GLN A 94 -5.03 4.97 17.24
CA GLN A 94 -6.37 4.44 17.03
C GLN A 94 -6.36 2.97 16.58
N ASN A 95 -5.19 2.33 16.52
CA ASN A 95 -4.99 0.97 16.02
C ASN A 95 -5.56 0.76 14.61
N ILE A 96 -5.42 1.76 13.75
CA ILE A 96 -5.82 1.72 12.34
C ILE A 96 -4.61 1.31 11.49
N ALA A 97 -4.80 0.37 10.56
CA ALA A 97 -3.77 -0.06 9.62
C ALA A 97 -3.77 0.81 8.34
N PRO A 98 -2.80 1.71 8.14
CA PRO A 98 -2.70 2.47 6.89
C PRO A 98 -2.30 1.56 5.72
N ILE A 99 -2.93 1.81 4.57
CA ILE A 99 -2.65 1.22 3.27
C ILE A 99 -2.15 2.35 2.37
N VAL A 100 -0.84 2.36 2.15
CA VAL A 100 -0.12 3.39 1.41
C VAL A 100 0.08 2.95 -0.03
N ASN A 101 -0.26 3.82 -0.97
CA ASN A 101 -0.02 3.64 -2.39
C ASN A 101 0.35 4.98 -3.05
N GLU A 102 0.95 4.93 -4.23
CA GLU A 102 1.16 6.09 -5.09
C GLU A 102 -0.19 6.70 -5.53
N ASN A 103 -0.24 8.03 -5.62
CA ASN A 103 -1.36 8.75 -6.21
C ASN A 103 -1.18 8.84 -7.75
N ASP A 104 -1.29 7.70 -8.43
CA ASP A 104 -1.10 7.59 -9.88
C ASP A 104 -2.04 8.51 -10.69
N VAL A 105 -3.20 8.92 -10.14
CA VAL A 105 -4.19 9.76 -10.84
C VAL A 105 -3.64 11.14 -11.18
N ILE A 106 -2.65 11.62 -10.42
CA ILE A 106 -1.97 12.89 -10.66
C ILE A 106 -0.55 12.70 -11.21
N ALA A 107 -0.17 11.47 -11.57
CA ALA A 107 1.13 11.20 -12.17
C ALA A 107 1.20 11.85 -13.56
N VAL A 108 2.31 12.56 -13.81
CA VAL A 108 2.60 13.22 -15.08
C VAL A 108 3.50 12.38 -16.00
N THR A 109 4.06 11.30 -15.46
CA THR A 109 4.83 10.30 -16.19
C THR A 109 4.31 8.90 -15.88
N GLU A 110 4.77 7.91 -16.64
CA GLU A 110 4.37 6.52 -16.39
C GLU A 110 4.92 5.96 -15.09
N LEU A 111 5.97 6.52 -14.47
CA LEU A 111 6.61 5.98 -13.27
C LEU A 111 7.19 7.12 -12.41
N MET A 112 6.59 7.39 -11.24
CA MET A 112 7.15 8.36 -10.29
C MET A 112 8.00 7.68 -9.20
N PHE A 113 7.57 6.50 -8.73
CA PHE A 113 8.38 5.59 -7.91
C PHE A 113 8.98 4.48 -8.77
N THR A 114 10.21 4.06 -8.44
CA THR A 114 10.86 2.96 -9.18
C THR A 114 10.26 1.60 -8.84
N ASP A 115 9.84 1.39 -7.59
CA ASP A 115 9.22 0.18 -7.07
C ASP A 115 8.58 0.42 -5.68
N ASN A 116 8.03 -0.64 -5.08
CA ASN A 116 7.49 -0.61 -3.72
C ASN A 116 8.56 -0.38 -2.65
N ASP A 117 9.81 -0.76 -2.92
CA ASP A 117 10.90 -0.69 -1.94
C ASP A 117 11.31 0.76 -1.71
N GLU A 118 11.30 1.58 -2.77
CA GLU A 118 11.50 3.02 -2.64
C GLU A 118 10.41 3.68 -1.78
N LEU A 119 9.14 3.40 -2.08
CA LEU A 119 8.01 3.95 -1.31
C LEU A 119 8.05 3.46 0.14
N ALA A 120 8.30 2.16 0.35
CA ALA A 120 8.42 1.59 1.69
C ALA A 120 9.58 2.20 2.47
N GLY A 121 10.75 2.40 1.86
CA GLY A 121 11.88 3.05 2.51
C GLY A 121 11.56 4.48 2.98
N LEU A 122 10.85 5.25 2.16
CA LEU A 122 10.43 6.61 2.50
C LEU A 122 9.39 6.64 3.62
N VAL A 123 8.46 5.69 3.62
CA VAL A 123 7.46 5.56 4.71
C VAL A 123 8.10 5.08 6.00
N THR A 124 9.06 4.16 5.92
CA THR A 124 9.86 3.70 7.08
C THR A 124 10.62 4.85 7.71
N ALA A 125 11.20 5.76 6.92
CA ALA A 125 11.88 6.93 7.46
C ALA A 125 10.97 7.88 8.27
N MET A 126 9.65 7.83 8.04
CA MET A 126 8.65 8.64 8.76
C MET A 126 8.13 8.00 10.05
N THR A 127 8.23 6.67 10.19
CA THR A 127 7.48 5.92 11.20
C THR A 127 8.33 4.82 11.83
N ASP A 128 8.11 4.53 13.11
CA ASP A 128 8.74 3.38 13.78
C ASP A 128 7.97 2.06 13.54
N ALA A 129 7.09 2.03 12.53
CA ALA A 129 6.20 0.91 12.24
C ALA A 129 6.90 -0.20 11.46
N VAL A 130 6.35 -1.42 11.55
CA VAL A 130 6.76 -2.53 10.68
C VAL A 130 6.02 -2.40 9.36
N LEU A 131 6.77 -2.25 8.27
CA LEU A 131 6.20 -2.23 6.93
C LEU A 131 6.02 -3.64 6.40
N ILE A 132 4.85 -3.88 5.81
CA ILE A 132 4.54 -5.10 5.07
C ILE A 132 4.38 -4.73 3.60
N LEU A 133 5.32 -5.20 2.80
CA LEU A 133 5.24 -5.15 1.34
C LEU A 133 4.21 -6.18 0.88
N ALA A 134 3.08 -5.71 0.36
CA ALA A 134 2.00 -6.60 -0.04
C ALA A 134 2.02 -6.84 -1.54
N ASN A 135 2.43 -8.04 -1.92
CA ASN A 135 2.16 -8.56 -3.26
C ASN A 135 0.81 -9.30 -3.19
N VAL A 136 -0.31 -8.59 -3.37
CA VAL A 136 -1.65 -9.15 -3.08
C VAL A 136 -2.15 -10.06 -4.20
N ASP A 137 -1.55 -11.24 -4.39
CA ASP A 137 -2.25 -12.41 -4.98
C ASP A 137 -2.91 -13.29 -3.89
N GLY A 138 -3.22 -12.67 -2.77
CA GLY A 138 -3.62 -13.32 -1.54
C GLY A 138 -2.49 -13.19 -0.53
N ILE A 139 -2.78 -12.52 0.59
CA ILE A 139 -1.85 -12.50 1.72
C ILE A 139 -1.81 -13.97 2.19
N TYR A 140 -0.76 -14.71 1.84
CA TYR A 140 -0.71 -16.15 2.02
C TYR A 140 -0.91 -16.53 3.51
N ASN A 141 -1.62 -17.63 3.71
CA ASN A 141 -1.72 -18.36 4.97
C ASN A 141 -0.95 -19.67 4.78
N ALA A 142 0.37 -19.67 4.93
CA ALA A 142 1.12 -20.91 5.18
C ALA A 142 2.54 -20.60 5.68
N PRO A 143 3.07 -21.40 6.63
CA PRO A 143 4.49 -21.42 6.94
C PRO A 143 5.26 -22.04 5.76
N THR A 144 6.44 -21.50 5.46
CA THR A 144 7.39 -22.08 4.51
C THR A 144 7.91 -23.41 5.04
N SER A 145 7.25 -24.52 4.68
CA SER A 145 7.90 -25.81 4.49
C SER A 145 8.19 -25.92 2.99
N SER A 146 9.38 -26.21 2.48
CA SER A 146 10.57 -26.80 3.06
C SER A 146 11.74 -26.49 2.14
N LEU A 147 12.88 -26.13 2.74
CA LEU A 147 14.19 -26.33 2.12
C LEU A 147 14.36 -27.84 1.88
N THR A 148 14.37 -28.27 0.62
CA THR A 148 15.18 -29.42 0.20
C THR A 148 15.74 -29.11 -1.17
N HIS A 149 17.03 -28.76 -1.18
CA HIS A 149 17.87 -28.91 -2.35
C HIS A 149 17.91 -30.38 -2.76
N SER A 150 17.62 -30.63 -4.03
CA SER A 150 18.20 -31.72 -4.82
C SER A 150 18.37 -31.22 -6.24
#